data_AF-A0A1M3CQZ7-F1
#
_entry.id   AF-A0A1M3CQZ7-F1
#
_cell.length_a   1.000
_cell.length_b   1.000
_cell.length_c   1.000
_cell.angle_alpha   90.00
_cell.angle_beta   90.00
_cell.angle_gamma   90.00
#
_symmetry.space_group_name_H-M   'P 1'
#
loop_
_entity.id
_entity.type
_entity.pdbx_description
1 polymer ?
#
loop_
_entity_poly.entity_id
_entity_poly.type
_entity_poly.pdbx_seq_one_letter_code
_entity_poly.pdbx_strand_id
1 'polypeptide(L)'
;MPRGRGYLSDQLQRAALSISLNIAEGAGEYAIDEKVRFYRMARRSATECAGILDVCQKLQLLDEQKYIKGRELIVRIVSILVKMAQRKNNRVRSDRGRDIGTGGGTGRGRGRGRGTGLQFQ
;
A
#
# COMPACT_ATOMS: atom_id res chain seq x y z
N MET A 1 -29.27 12.34 3.96
CA MET A 1 -28.68 13.70 4.12
C MET A 1 -29.71 14.74 3.68
N PRO A 2 -29.83 15.89 4.37
CA PRO A 2 -30.70 17.00 3.96
C PRO A 2 -30.27 17.61 2.61
N ARG A 3 -31.21 18.23 1.89
CA ARG A 3 -30.91 19.00 0.67
C ARG A 3 -29.88 20.10 0.96
N GLY A 4 -28.96 20.35 0.04
CA GLY A 4 -27.84 21.30 0.20
C GLY A 4 -26.56 20.73 0.81
N ARG A 5 -26.55 19.46 1.24
CA ARG A 5 -25.37 18.78 1.83
C ARG A 5 -24.96 17.52 1.06
N GLY A 6 -25.36 17.44 -0.21
CA GLY A 6 -25.10 16.29 -1.09
C GLY A 6 -23.61 16.00 -1.28
N TYR A 7 -22.76 17.03 -1.24
CA TYR A 7 -21.31 16.89 -1.37
C TYR A 7 -20.68 16.01 -0.27
N LEU A 8 -21.20 16.04 0.97
CA LEU A 8 -20.71 15.18 2.06
C LEU A 8 -21.08 13.72 1.81
N SER A 9 -22.29 13.47 1.29
CA SER A 9 -22.72 12.13 0.91
C SER A 9 -21.87 11.59 -0.23
N ASP A 10 -21.62 12.41 -1.25
CA ASP A 10 -20.76 12.05 -2.39
C ASP A 10 -19.32 11.76 -1.95
N GLN A 11 -18.72 12.63 -1.14
CA GLN A 11 -17.38 12.40 -0.61
C GLN A 11 -17.30 11.12 0.23
N LEU A 12 -18.29 10.87 1.09
CA LEU A 12 -18.33 9.65 1.91
C LEU A 12 -18.46 8.41 1.03
N GLN A 13 -19.32 8.44 0.01
CA GLN A 13 -19.50 7.33 -0.93
C GLN A 13 -18.24 7.06 -1.73
N ARG A 14 -17.59 8.10 -2.28
CA ARG A 14 -16.34 7.96 -3.03
C ARG A 14 -15.21 7.40 -2.14
N ALA A 15 -15.06 7.91 -0.93
CA ALA A 15 -14.07 7.40 0.01
C ALA A 15 -14.36 5.93 0.38
N ALA A 16 -15.62 5.58 0.68
CA ALA A 16 -16.01 4.22 1.01
C ALA A 16 -15.79 3.24 -0.15
N LEU A 17 -16.13 3.64 -1.38
CA LEU A 17 -15.86 2.84 -2.59
C LEU A 17 -14.35 2.65 -2.81
N SER A 18 -13.55 3.71 -2.64
CA SER A 18 -12.10 3.66 -2.74
C SER A 18 -11.47 2.65 -1.77
N ILE A 19 -11.99 2.53 -0.55
CA ILE A 19 -11.53 1.50 0.41
C ILE A 19 -11.68 0.10 -0.19
N SER A 20 -12.88 -0.24 -0.68
CA SER A 20 -13.17 -1.56 -1.22
C SER A 20 -12.35 -1.87 -2.47
N LEU A 21 -12.22 -0.90 -3.39
CA LEU A 21 -11.46 -1.04 -4.63
C LEU A 21 -9.97 -1.30 -4.34
N ASN A 22 -9.35 -0.46 -3.50
CA ASN A 22 -7.94 -0.63 -3.15
C ASN A 22 -7.68 -1.93 -2.36
N ILE A 23 -8.63 -2.40 -1.54
CA ILE A 23 -8.51 -3.72 -0.90
C ILE A 23 -8.49 -4.84 -1.94
N ALA A 24 -9.39 -4.79 -2.92
CA ALA A 24 -9.48 -5.79 -3.98
C ALA A 24 -8.21 -5.80 -4.86
N GLU A 25 -7.71 -4.62 -5.26
CA GLU A 25 -6.47 -4.47 -6.02
C GLU A 25 -5.27 -5.03 -5.25
N GLY A 26 -5.09 -4.64 -3.98
CA GLY A 26 -4.03 -5.19 -3.15
C GLY A 26 -4.15 -6.70 -2.92
N ALA A 27 -5.38 -7.23 -2.80
CA ALA A 27 -5.59 -8.67 -2.67
C ALA A 27 -5.12 -9.43 -3.91
N GLY A 28 -5.38 -8.91 -5.11
CA GLY A 28 -4.98 -9.50 -6.40
C GLY A 28 -3.52 -9.27 -6.79
N GLU A 29 -2.82 -8.32 -6.16
CA GLU A 29 -1.43 -8.00 -6.48
C GLU A 29 -0.43 -9.00 -5.86
N TYR A 30 0.57 -9.39 -6.66
CA TYR A 30 1.67 -10.30 -6.31
C TYR A 30 2.91 -9.54 -5.82
N ALA A 31 3.23 -8.38 -6.42
CA ALA A 31 4.33 -7.54 -6.00
C ALA A 31 4.04 -6.98 -4.60
N ILE A 32 4.81 -7.42 -3.60
CA ILE A 32 4.58 -7.10 -2.18
C ILE A 32 4.51 -5.59 -1.95
N ASP A 33 5.31 -4.82 -2.67
CA ASP A 33 5.40 -3.37 -2.49
C ASP A 33 4.18 -2.63 -3.03
N GLU A 34 3.71 -3.00 -4.22
CA GLU A 34 2.47 -2.45 -4.78
C GLU A 34 1.25 -2.93 -3.98
N LYS A 35 1.22 -4.19 -3.55
CA LYS A 35 0.20 -4.72 -2.64
C LYS A 35 0.09 -3.90 -1.36
N VAL A 36 1.21 -3.61 -0.70
CA VAL A 36 1.26 -2.75 0.50
C VAL A 36 0.81 -1.33 0.18
N ARG A 37 1.17 -0.79 -1.00
CA ARG A 37 0.75 0.54 -1.45
C ARG A 37 -0.77 0.65 -1.57
N PHE A 38 -1.43 -0.33 -2.19
CA PHE A 38 -2.90 -0.38 -2.26
C PHE A 38 -3.55 -0.38 -0.87
N TYR A 39 -3.05 -1.20 0.07
CA TYR A 39 -3.59 -1.21 1.43
C TYR A 39 -3.38 0.12 2.18
N ARG A 40 -2.28 0.85 1.91
CA ARG A 40 -2.07 2.19 2.44
C ARG A 40 -3.06 3.21 1.85
N MET A 41 -3.38 3.09 0.56
CA MET A 41 -4.39 3.92 -0.10
C MET A 41 -5.78 3.66 0.47
N ALA A 42 -6.18 2.39 0.62
CA ALA A 42 -7.43 2.03 1.31
C ALA A 42 -7.49 2.62 2.72
N ARG A 43 -6.38 2.56 3.48
CA ARG A 43 -6.31 3.14 4.84
C ARG A 43 -6.54 4.65 4.83
N ARG A 44 -5.98 5.36 3.85
CA ARG A 44 -6.16 6.81 3.68
C ARG A 44 -7.63 7.14 3.44
N SER A 45 -8.30 6.42 2.54
CA SER A 45 -9.73 6.61 2.29
C SER A 45 -10.59 6.27 3.51
N ALA A 46 -10.21 5.27 4.32
CA ALA A 46 -10.89 4.99 5.59
C ALA A 46 -10.74 6.15 6.60
N THR A 47 -9.57 6.79 6.68
CA THR A 47 -9.38 7.98 7.53
C THR A 47 -10.15 9.20 7.02
N GLU A 48 -10.33 9.34 5.71
CA GLU A 48 -11.19 10.37 5.12
C GLU A 48 -12.65 10.15 5.51
N CYS A 49 -13.16 8.91 5.48
CA CYS A 49 -14.50 8.59 5.98
C CYS A 49 -14.69 9.03 7.44
N ALA A 50 -13.68 8.82 8.31
CA ALA A 50 -13.76 9.26 9.71
C ALA A 50 -13.89 10.79 9.80
N GLY A 51 -13.06 11.51 9.06
CA GLY A 51 -13.13 12.98 9.01
C GLY A 51 -14.49 13.49 8.50
N ILE A 52 -15.07 12.82 7.50
CA ILE A 52 -16.39 13.18 6.99
C ILE A 52 -17.48 12.92 8.04
N LEU A 53 -17.43 11.80 8.77
CA LEU A 53 -18.36 11.55 9.89
C LEU A 53 -18.23 12.61 10.99
N ASP A 54 -17.01 13.06 11.30
CA ASP A 54 -16.78 14.10 12.30
C ASP A 54 -17.40 15.43 11.88
N VAL A 55 -17.28 15.79 10.60
CA VAL A 55 -17.96 16.97 10.03
C VAL A 55 -19.47 16.79 10.09
N CYS A 56 -19.99 15.62 9.70
CA CYS A 56 -21.42 15.35 9.78
C CYS A 56 -21.97 15.44 11.22
N GLN A 57 -21.22 14.96 12.22
CA GLN A 57 -21.61 15.05 13.63
C GLN A 57 -21.61 16.50 14.12
N LYS A 58 -20.56 17.28 13.80
CA LYS A 58 -20.49 18.71 14.15
C LYS A 58 -21.62 19.53 13.51
N LEU A 59 -22.05 19.15 12.32
CA LEU A 59 -23.18 19.76 11.62
C LEU A 59 -24.55 19.17 12.03
N GLN A 60 -24.59 18.30 13.05
CA GLN A 60 -25.80 17.64 13.57
C GLN A 60 -26.59 16.89 12.48
N LEU A 61 -25.89 16.28 11.53
CA LEU A 61 -26.47 15.52 10.41
C LEU A 61 -26.62 14.03 10.73
N LEU A 62 -25.98 13.58 11.81
CA LEU A 62 -25.99 12.22 12.30
C LEU A 62 -26.45 12.26 13.77
N ASP A 63 -27.26 11.28 14.15
CA ASP A 63 -27.48 11.02 15.56
C ASP A 63 -26.25 10.35 16.18
N GLU A 64 -26.09 10.52 17.49
CA GLU A 64 -24.96 9.99 18.28
C GLU A 64 -24.74 8.50 18.04
N GLN A 65 -25.81 7.70 17.98
CA GLN A 65 -25.71 6.25 17.81
C GLN A 65 -25.18 5.88 16.43
N LYS A 66 -25.63 6.55 15.36
CA LYS A 66 -25.09 6.33 14.01
C LYS A 66 -23.64 6.78 13.90
N TYR A 67 -23.28 7.89 14.53
CA TYR A 67 -21.90 8.36 14.56
C TYR A 67 -20.98 7.35 15.25
N ILE A 68 -21.33 6.89 16.45
CA ILE A 68 -20.55 5.89 17.20
C ILE A 68 -20.39 4.61 16.38
N LYS A 69 -21.48 4.03 15.88
CA LYS A 69 -21.45 2.81 15.06
C LYS A 69 -20.58 2.97 13.81
N GLY A 70 -20.68 4.12 13.13
CA GLY A 70 -19.88 4.44 11.96
C GLY A 70 -18.39 4.56 12.29
N ARG A 71 -18.04 5.24 13.39
CA ARG A 71 -16.67 5.37 13.88
C ARG A 71 -16.07 4.03 14.27
N GLU A 72 -16.80 3.17 14.97
CA GLU A 72 -16.36 1.81 15.34
C GLU A 72 -16.07 0.95 14.11
N LEU A 73 -16.94 1.01 13.09
CA LEU A 73 -16.70 0.33 11.81
C LEU A 73 -15.40 0.81 11.16
N ILE A 74 -15.20 2.12 11.06
CA ILE A 74 -14.00 2.69 10.43
C ILE A 74 -12.74 2.33 11.22
N VAL A 75 -12.77 2.40 12.55
CA VAL A 75 -11.62 2.01 13.39
C VAL A 75 -11.22 0.55 13.18
N ARG A 76 -12.21 -0.36 13.06
CA ARG A 76 -11.93 -1.77 12.74
C ARG A 76 -11.29 -1.92 11.36
N ILE A 77 -11.84 -1.25 10.34
CA ILE A 77 -11.30 -1.26 8.98
C ILE A 77 -9.86 -0.73 8.96
N VAL A 78 -9.60 0.41 9.58
CA VAL A 78 -8.25 1.00 9.68
C VAL A 78 -7.29 0.03 10.38
N SER A 79 -7.72 -0.62 11.46
CA SER A 79 -6.89 -1.58 12.20
C SER A 79 -6.50 -2.79 11.34
N ILE A 80 -7.44 -3.30 10.54
CA ILE A 80 -7.17 -4.38 9.57
C ILE A 80 -6.17 -3.88 8.51
N LEU A 81 -6.43 -2.72 7.91
CA LEU A 81 -5.59 -2.16 6.85
C LEU A 81 -4.18 -1.81 7.33
N VAL A 82 -4.01 -1.36 8.57
CA VAL A 82 -2.69 -1.15 9.17
C VAL A 82 -1.91 -2.46 9.22
N LYS A 83 -2.53 -3.56 9.64
CA LYS A 83 -1.88 -4.88 9.67
C LYS A 83 -1.57 -5.39 8.26
N MET A 84 -2.46 -5.16 7.30
CA MET A 84 -2.24 -5.57 5.89
C MET A 84 -1.14 -4.75 5.21
N ALA A 85 -1.02 -3.46 5.55
CA ALA A 85 -0.02 -2.55 5.02
C ALA A 85 1.36 -2.66 5.70
N GLN A 86 1.50 -3.50 6.73
CA GLN A 86 2.79 -3.84 7.30
C GLN A 86 3.47 -4.87 6.40
N ARG A 87 4.69 -4.57 5.91
CA ARG A 87 5.54 -5.62 5.35
C ARG A 87 5.77 -6.63 6.47
N LYS A 88 5.32 -7.88 6.30
CA LYS A 88 5.91 -8.97 7.06
C LYS A 88 7.37 -8.99 6.63
N ASN A 89 8.26 -8.62 7.56
CA ASN A 89 9.68 -8.87 7.39
C ASN A 89 9.81 -10.40 7.44
N ASN A 90 9.56 -11.06 6.31
CA ASN A 90 9.80 -12.48 6.20
C ASN A 90 11.30 -12.61 6.29
N ARG A 91 11.70 -12.95 7.51
CA ARG A 91 13.03 -13.30 7.96
C ARG A 91 13.81 -13.87 6.79
N VAL A 92 14.93 -13.23 6.48
CA VAL A 92 16.11 -13.94 6.01
C VAL A 92 16.30 -15.12 6.97
N ARG A 93 15.85 -16.29 6.55
CA ARG A 93 16.19 -17.57 7.15
C ARG A 93 16.41 -18.53 6.00
N SER A 94 17.66 -18.47 5.55
CA SER A 94 18.49 -19.60 5.15
C SER A 94 17.93 -20.50 4.05
N ASP A 95 18.40 -20.25 2.82
CA ASP A 95 18.84 -21.38 2.00
C ASP A 95 20.34 -21.23 1.70
N ARG A 96 21.11 -22.01 2.46
CA ARG A 96 22.35 -22.73 2.10
C ARG A 96 23.15 -22.13 0.94
N GLY A 97 24.42 -21.76 1.13
CA GLY A 97 25.41 -22.73 1.60
C GLY A 97 25.52 -23.92 0.63
N ARG A 98 25.75 -23.65 -0.67
CA ARG A 98 26.32 -24.59 -1.63
C ARG A 98 27.34 -23.83 -2.47
N ASP A 99 28.50 -23.58 -1.87
CA ASP A 99 29.74 -23.46 -2.64
C ASP A 99 30.57 -24.69 -2.29
N ILE A 100 30.24 -25.79 -2.96
CA ILE A 100 31.06 -26.99 -2.98
C ILE A 100 32.16 -26.70 -3.97
N GLY A 101 33.38 -26.58 -3.46
CA GLY A 101 34.57 -26.54 -4.31
C GLY A 101 34.64 -27.77 -5.22
N THR A 102 34.70 -27.53 -6.51
CA THR A 102 35.30 -28.43 -7.50
C THR A 102 36.31 -27.60 -8.27
N GLY A 103 37.59 -27.95 -8.10
CA GLY A 103 38.72 -27.14 -8.53
C GLY A 103 39.15 -27.32 -9.99
N GLY A 104 40.30 -26.70 -10.27
CA GLY A 104 41.24 -27.11 -11.32
C GLY A 104 41.08 -26.41 -12.66
N GLY A 105 41.96 -25.43 -12.96
CA GLY A 105 42.06 -24.84 -14.30
C GLY A 105 43.07 -23.71 -14.41
N THR A 106 44.34 -24.07 -14.54
CA THR A 106 45.49 -23.21 -14.86
C THR A 106 45.32 -22.42 -16.16
N GLY A 107 45.76 -21.15 -16.20
CA GLY A 107 45.93 -20.41 -17.47
C GLY A 107 46.38 -18.97 -17.33
N ARG A 108 47.70 -18.74 -17.34
CA ARG A 108 48.31 -17.41 -17.55
C ARG A 108 48.09 -16.97 -19.01
N GLY A 109 47.74 -15.71 -19.23
CA GLY A 109 47.75 -15.09 -20.57
C GLY A 109 47.64 -13.58 -20.52
N ARG A 110 48.78 -12.88 -20.62
CA ARG A 110 48.87 -11.43 -20.87
C ARG A 110 48.47 -11.14 -22.31
N GLY A 111 47.77 -10.03 -22.55
CA GLY A 111 47.57 -9.50 -23.92
C GLY A 111 46.96 -8.10 -23.92
N ARG A 112 47.80 -7.09 -24.19
CA ARG A 112 47.44 -5.68 -24.41
C ARG A 112 46.75 -5.52 -25.78
N GLY A 113 45.80 -4.61 -25.90
CA GLY A 113 45.30 -4.11 -27.18
C GLY A 113 44.56 -2.79 -27.01
N ARG A 114 45.18 -1.70 -27.50
CA ARG A 114 44.64 -0.34 -27.56
C ARG A 114 43.64 -0.24 -28.72
N GLY A 115 42.57 0.52 -28.56
CA GLY A 115 41.67 0.90 -29.64
C GLY A 115 41.05 2.27 -29.34
N THR A 116 41.63 3.28 -29.97
CA THR A 116 41.27 4.70 -29.92
C THR A 116 40.08 5.02 -30.82
N GLY A 117 39.31 6.05 -30.43
CA GLY A 117 38.51 6.90 -31.31
C GLY A 117 37.00 6.76 -31.11
N LEU A 118 36.18 7.80 -31.13
CA LEU A 118 36.39 9.23 -31.31
C LEU A 118 35.09 9.88 -30.81
N GLN A 119 35.23 11.06 -30.20
CA GLN A 119 34.17 11.88 -29.63
C GLN A 119 33.54 12.78 -30.72
N PHE A 120 32.24 13.03 -30.56
CA PHE A 120 31.44 14.21 -30.95
C PHE A 120 31.60 14.82 -32.36
N GLN A 121 30.48 14.86 -33.08
CA GLN A 121 29.93 16.11 -33.62
C GLN A 121 28.46 16.19 -33.24
#